data_AF-A0A640WA25-F1
#
_entry.id   AF-A0A640WA25-F1
#
_cell.length_a   1.000
_cell.length_b   1.000
_cell.length_c   1.000
_cell.angle_alpha   90.00
_cell.angle_beta   90.00
_cell.angle_gamma   90.00
#
_symmetry.space_group_name_H-M   'P 1'
#
loop_
_entity.id
_entity.type
_entity.pdbx_description
1 polymer ?
#
loop_
_entity_poly.entity_id
_entity_poly.type
_entity_poly.pdbx_seq_one_letter_code
_entity_poly.pdbx_strand_id
1 'polypeptide(L)'
;MKGPLQPDQASRQPGHPQVHQHRPGFRRHRWLSPCRIYDYRSSIAPVNIDRRGLGGDFRRPRSATFQLTRNDRLSKRHHLTPPSRVAKDDDDEHDLQLNGEELPSRAAAVHESIREEGETELSRTVSALLWSAIAAGLSMSFSMLAKGLLRAHLPDNDVGFLVESLGYTVGFLVVIMARQQLFTENTVTAVLPVMSQPRLGKFVCLLRLWGVVLVGNLVGVAVSAWAILALPIFSMQTHEAFLALGEHILENTPMQMFAKGIVAGWMIATMVWLLPSAGSAKIWVILIVTYLVAIGEFTHIIVGSTEVMYLVFSGHAGWSEYLFHFGFPTLLGNVVGGTFIFALISHAQIRSDSDR
;
A
#
# COMPACT_ATOMS: atom_id res chain seq x y z
N MET A 1 91.14 -14.41 8.83
CA MET A 1 91.27 -15.37 9.96
C MET A 1 89.97 -15.31 10.76
N LYS A 2 89.35 -16.49 10.99
CA LYS A 2 88.35 -16.89 12.02
C LYS A 2 87.23 -15.90 12.45
N GLY A 3 85.96 -16.28 12.23
CA GLY A 3 84.76 -15.74 12.95
C GLY A 3 84.63 -16.34 14.36
N PRO A 4 83.43 -16.45 14.99
CA PRO A 4 82.07 -15.90 14.75
C PRO A 4 81.44 -15.24 16.03
N LEU A 5 80.18 -14.75 16.01
CA LEU A 5 79.14 -14.88 17.08
C LEU A 5 77.92 -13.95 16.91
N GLN A 6 76.79 -14.40 17.46
CA GLN A 6 75.39 -13.98 17.33
C GLN A 6 75.00 -12.65 18.04
N PRO A 7 73.78 -12.11 17.78
CA PRO A 7 73.36 -10.76 18.12
C PRO A 7 72.52 -10.70 19.41
N ASP A 8 72.54 -9.56 20.12
CA ASP A 8 71.37 -9.12 20.89
C ASP A 8 71.38 -7.62 21.26
N GLN A 9 70.18 -7.04 21.08
CA GLN A 9 69.52 -5.87 21.68
C GLN A 9 70.30 -4.63 22.13
N ALA A 10 69.88 -3.45 21.62
CA ALA A 10 69.02 -2.53 22.37
C ALA A 10 68.92 -1.15 21.68
N SER A 11 67.71 -0.75 21.26
CA SER A 11 67.25 0.64 21.42
C SER A 11 65.74 0.71 21.20
N ARG A 12 65.03 0.94 22.31
CA ARG A 12 63.58 1.11 22.43
C ARG A 12 63.12 2.41 21.75
N GLN A 13 62.05 2.34 20.96
CA GLN A 13 61.15 3.47 20.72
C GLN A 13 59.80 3.18 21.42
N PRO A 14 59.19 4.14 22.11
CA PRO A 14 57.92 3.93 22.80
C PRO A 14 56.77 3.85 21.78
N GLY A 15 55.95 2.81 21.93
CA GLY A 15 54.82 2.52 21.06
C GLY A 15 53.74 3.60 21.11
N HIS A 16 53.20 3.91 19.93
CA HIS A 16 51.91 4.58 19.79
C HIS A 16 50.82 3.78 20.52
N PRO A 17 49.97 4.43 21.34
CA PRO A 17 48.78 3.76 21.84
C PRO A 17 47.83 3.52 20.67
N GLN A 18 47.57 2.25 20.37
CA GLN A 18 46.48 1.86 19.48
C GLN A 18 45.17 2.31 20.14
N VAL A 19 44.58 3.36 19.58
CA VAL A 19 43.20 3.74 19.88
C VAL A 19 42.32 2.62 19.32
N HIS A 20 41.91 1.71 20.19
CA HIS A 20 40.76 0.85 19.94
C HIS A 20 39.56 1.78 19.68
N GLN A 21 39.25 2.01 18.40
CA GLN A 21 37.95 2.53 18.00
C GLN A 21 36.90 1.48 18.38
N HIS A 22 36.43 1.53 19.62
CA HIS A 22 35.10 1.07 19.97
C HIS A 22 34.13 1.90 19.12
N ARG A 23 33.78 1.39 17.93
CA ARG A 23 32.57 1.81 17.26
C ARG A 23 31.43 1.47 18.23
N PRO A 24 30.69 2.45 18.77
CA PRO A 24 29.49 2.12 19.53
C PRO A 24 28.60 1.35 18.57
N GLY A 25 28.32 0.09 18.92
CA GLY A 25 27.32 -0.69 18.21
C GLY A 25 26.01 0.07 18.30
N PHE A 26 25.69 0.82 17.25
CA PHE A 26 24.33 1.30 17.02
C PHE A 26 23.47 0.03 16.95
N ARG A 27 22.88 -0.35 18.07
CA ARG A 27 21.76 -1.29 18.08
C ARG A 27 20.71 -0.61 17.22
N ARG A 28 20.65 -0.96 15.93
CA ARG A 28 19.53 -0.58 15.07
C ARG A 28 18.29 -0.98 15.85
N HIS A 29 17.48 0.00 16.25
CA HIS A 29 16.25 -0.26 16.97
C HIS A 29 15.48 -1.30 16.17
N ARG A 30 15.25 -2.48 16.77
CA ARG A 30 14.64 -3.64 16.12
C ARG A 30 13.30 -3.29 15.44
N TRP A 31 12.64 -2.26 15.95
CA TRP A 31 11.42 -1.64 15.41
C TRP A 31 11.58 -0.95 14.04
N LEU A 32 12.72 -0.28 13.78
CA LEU A 32 12.95 0.49 12.55
C LEU A 32 13.47 -0.34 11.38
N SER A 33 13.83 -1.60 11.63
CA SER A 33 14.38 -2.49 10.60
C SER A 33 13.25 -3.16 9.81
N PRO A 34 13.41 -3.41 8.48
CA PRO A 34 12.47 -4.21 7.70
C PRO A 34 12.10 -5.52 8.41
N CYS A 35 10.81 -5.87 8.44
CA CYS A 35 10.41 -7.19 8.92
C CYS A 35 10.82 -8.21 7.86
N ARG A 36 11.93 -8.93 8.09
CA ARG A 36 12.27 -10.10 7.27
C ARG A 36 11.38 -11.25 7.70
N ILE A 37 10.37 -11.54 6.89
CA ILE A 37 9.42 -12.63 7.15
C ILE A 37 10.01 -13.99 6.72
N TYR A 38 11.06 -13.97 5.88
CA TYR A 38 11.85 -15.14 5.49
C TYR A 38 13.35 -14.90 5.69
N ASP A 39 14.04 -15.87 6.32
CA ASP A 39 15.49 -16.00 6.22
C ASP A 39 15.79 -16.77 4.93
N TYR A 40 16.09 -16.06 3.84
CA TYR A 40 16.34 -16.66 2.51
C TYR A 40 17.61 -17.55 2.47
N ARG A 41 18.26 -17.77 3.63
CA ARG A 41 19.56 -18.43 3.74
C ARG A 41 19.50 -19.94 4.00
N SER A 42 18.31 -20.55 4.10
CA SER A 42 18.19 -21.97 4.50
C SER A 42 17.58 -22.93 3.46
N SER A 43 17.29 -22.50 2.21
CA SER A 43 16.66 -23.40 1.21
C SER A 43 17.31 -23.46 -0.17
N ILE A 44 18.55 -22.98 -0.34
CA ILE A 44 19.33 -23.31 -1.53
C ILE A 44 20.45 -24.25 -1.11
N ALA A 45 20.20 -25.56 -1.20
CA ALA A 45 21.30 -26.51 -1.30
C ALA A 45 22.04 -26.22 -2.62
N PRO A 46 23.37 -26.00 -2.63
CA PRO A 46 24.09 -25.82 -3.88
C PRO A 46 23.99 -27.11 -4.68
N VAL A 47 23.33 -27.05 -5.83
CA VAL A 47 23.39 -28.10 -6.85
C VAL A 47 24.82 -28.14 -7.36
N ASN A 48 25.57 -29.16 -6.92
CA ASN A 48 26.94 -29.39 -7.33
C ASN A 48 26.92 -30.07 -8.70
N ILE A 49 27.05 -29.30 -9.79
CA ILE A 49 27.18 -29.87 -11.14
C ILE A 49 28.62 -30.36 -11.29
N ASP A 50 28.80 -31.68 -11.16
CA ASP A 50 30.08 -32.35 -11.39
C ASP A 50 30.44 -32.28 -12.88
N ARG A 51 31.38 -31.39 -13.23
CA ARG A 51 32.02 -31.34 -14.54
C ARG A 51 33.15 -32.37 -14.61
N ARG A 52 32.81 -33.65 -14.74
CA ARG A 52 33.76 -34.67 -15.20
C ARG A 52 33.08 -35.66 -16.14
N GLY A 53 33.48 -35.60 -17.40
CA GLY A 53 33.08 -36.54 -18.43
C GLY A 53 32.44 -35.81 -19.60
N LEU A 54 33.21 -35.69 -20.69
CA LEU A 54 32.84 -35.57 -22.10
C LEU A 54 33.95 -34.80 -22.81
N GLY A 55 35.08 -35.47 -22.99
CA GLY A 55 36.02 -35.14 -24.06
C GLY A 55 35.46 -35.71 -25.37
N GLY A 56 35.14 -34.83 -26.31
CA GLY A 56 34.62 -35.19 -27.62
C GLY A 56 34.83 -34.04 -28.59
N ASP A 57 35.68 -34.30 -29.57
CA ASP A 57 36.22 -33.43 -30.62
C ASP A 57 35.13 -32.71 -31.45
N PHE A 58 35.24 -31.40 -31.66
CA PHE A 58 34.41 -30.67 -32.62
C PHE A 58 35.21 -29.59 -33.36
N ARG A 59 35.60 -29.92 -34.60
CA ARG A 59 36.23 -29.00 -35.56
C ARG A 59 35.25 -27.92 -36.03
N ARG A 60 35.69 -26.67 -36.03
CA ARG A 60 35.05 -25.54 -36.73
C ARG A 60 35.59 -25.41 -38.16
N PRO A 61 34.77 -24.99 -39.14
CA PRO A 61 35.27 -24.23 -40.28
C PRO A 61 34.87 -22.75 -40.22
N ARG A 62 35.74 -21.94 -40.82
CA ARG A 62 35.76 -20.47 -40.85
C ARG A 62 34.86 -19.88 -41.96
N SER A 63 34.44 -18.66 -41.66
CA SER A 63 33.94 -17.55 -42.50
C SER A 63 34.40 -17.43 -43.96
N ALA A 64 33.51 -16.93 -44.82
CA ALA A 64 33.86 -16.04 -45.93
C ALA A 64 32.69 -15.08 -46.29
N THR A 65 33.05 -13.83 -46.56
CA THR A 65 32.24 -12.62 -46.77
C THR A 65 32.20 -12.26 -48.25
N PHE A 66 31.05 -11.81 -48.80
CA PHE A 66 30.92 -11.00 -50.05
C PHE A 66 29.41 -10.79 -50.33
N GLN A 67 28.85 -9.71 -50.90
CA GLN A 67 29.29 -8.41 -51.44
C GLN A 67 28.00 -7.58 -51.67
N LEU A 68 28.11 -6.24 -51.68
CA LEU A 68 27.01 -5.29 -51.91
C LEU A 68 27.28 -4.50 -53.21
N THR A 69 26.36 -4.50 -54.18
CA THR A 69 26.34 -3.51 -55.29
C THR A 69 24.93 -3.17 -55.80
N ARG A 70 24.50 -1.94 -55.53
CA ARG A 70 23.81 -0.88 -56.34
C ARG A 70 22.81 -1.18 -57.49
N ASN A 71 21.62 -0.54 -57.35
CA ASN A 71 20.72 0.17 -58.31
C ASN A 71 20.49 -0.34 -59.76
N ASP A 72 19.22 -0.51 -60.16
CA ASP A 72 18.50 0.44 -61.05
C ASP A 72 16.99 0.12 -61.27
N ARG A 73 16.28 1.08 -61.88
CA ARG A 73 14.83 1.37 -61.92
C ARG A 73 13.91 0.49 -62.81
N LEU A 74 12.62 0.50 -62.40
CA LEU A 74 11.34 0.59 -63.16
C LEU A 74 11.01 -0.38 -64.31
N SER A 75 9.89 -1.12 -64.18
CA SER A 75 8.76 -1.15 -65.15
C SER A 75 7.70 -2.25 -64.89
N LYS A 76 6.43 -1.80 -64.80
CA LYS A 76 5.15 -2.41 -65.24
C LYS A 76 4.41 -3.51 -64.42
N ARG A 77 3.22 -3.05 -63.98
CA ARG A 77 1.84 -3.57 -64.20
C ARG A 77 1.23 -4.61 -63.26
N HIS A 78 0.24 -4.09 -62.51
CA HIS A 78 -1.11 -4.60 -62.22
C HIS A 78 -1.31 -6.09 -61.91
N HIS A 79 -1.56 -6.38 -60.64
CA HIS A 79 -2.72 -7.19 -60.23
C HIS A 79 -3.22 -6.71 -58.86
N LEU A 80 -4.51 -6.34 -58.81
CA LEU A 80 -5.25 -5.97 -57.60
C LEU A 80 -5.63 -7.24 -56.83
N THR A 81 -5.24 -7.32 -55.56
CA THR A 81 -5.85 -8.18 -54.53
C THR A 81 -6.00 -7.33 -53.26
N PRO A 82 -7.13 -7.43 -52.52
CA PRO A 82 -7.42 -6.53 -51.41
C PRO A 82 -6.55 -6.88 -50.18
N PRO A 83 -6.06 -5.88 -49.42
CA PRO A 83 -5.21 -6.14 -48.26
C PRO A 83 -6.05 -6.62 -47.08
N SER A 84 -5.69 -7.80 -46.59
CA SER A 84 -6.06 -8.31 -45.29
C SER A 84 -5.05 -7.82 -44.24
N ARG A 85 -5.57 -7.55 -43.04
CA ARG A 85 -4.88 -7.39 -41.75
C ARG A 85 -3.96 -6.16 -41.59
N VAL A 86 -4.53 -5.13 -40.97
CA VAL A 86 -3.80 -4.17 -40.13
C VAL A 86 -3.22 -4.95 -38.95
N ALA A 87 -1.89 -4.87 -38.79
CA ALA A 87 -1.18 -5.33 -37.62
C ALA A 87 -1.65 -4.56 -36.38
N LYS A 88 -2.06 -5.29 -35.34
CA LYS A 88 -2.06 -4.78 -33.98
C LYS A 88 -0.78 -5.28 -33.34
N ASP A 89 0.02 -4.35 -32.83
CA ASP A 89 1.03 -4.62 -31.83
C ASP A 89 0.31 -5.18 -30.60
N ASP A 90 0.59 -6.44 -30.27
CA ASP A 90 0.21 -7.05 -29.01
C ASP A 90 1.34 -6.72 -28.02
N ASP A 91 1.05 -5.83 -27.08
CA ASP A 91 1.87 -5.56 -25.91
C ASP A 91 1.96 -6.82 -25.04
N ASP A 92 3.16 -7.11 -24.56
CA ASP A 92 3.55 -8.27 -23.75
C ASP A 92 2.66 -8.49 -22.50
N GLU A 93 1.58 -9.27 -22.65
CA GLU A 93 0.94 -9.95 -21.53
C GLU A 93 1.82 -11.14 -21.12
N HIS A 94 2.45 -11.03 -19.96
CA HIS A 94 3.10 -12.15 -19.29
C HIS A 94 2.05 -13.19 -18.89
N ASP A 95 1.73 -14.07 -19.84
CA ASP A 95 0.81 -15.19 -19.67
C ASP A 95 1.50 -16.26 -18.82
N LEU A 96 1.14 -16.32 -17.54
CA LEU A 96 1.54 -17.37 -16.61
C LEU A 96 0.86 -18.68 -17.04
N GLN A 97 1.53 -19.44 -17.91
CA GLN A 97 1.19 -20.85 -18.15
C GLN A 97 1.41 -21.66 -16.87
N LEU A 98 0.37 -21.78 -16.06
CA LEU A 98 0.32 -22.67 -14.90
C LEU A 98 -0.22 -24.03 -15.37
N ASN A 99 0.66 -25.04 -15.31
CA ASN A 99 0.35 -26.44 -15.55
C ASN A 99 -0.81 -26.91 -14.66
N GLY A 100 -1.68 -27.75 -15.23
CA GLY A 100 -2.90 -28.26 -14.63
C GLY A 100 -2.71 -29.14 -13.40
N GLU A 101 -2.65 -28.51 -12.22
CA GLU A 101 -3.16 -29.04 -10.96
C GLU A 101 -4.21 -28.05 -10.44
N GLU A 102 -5.42 -28.56 -10.17
CA GLU A 102 -6.63 -27.88 -9.67
C GLU A 102 -6.62 -26.34 -9.66
N LEU A 103 -7.32 -25.73 -10.63
CA LEU A 103 -7.57 -24.28 -10.66
C LEU A 103 -8.06 -23.82 -9.27
N PRO A 104 -7.33 -22.95 -8.55
CA PRO A 104 -7.83 -22.36 -7.33
C PRO A 104 -9.17 -21.70 -7.65
N SER A 105 -10.17 -21.88 -6.80
CA SER A 105 -11.43 -21.14 -6.94
C SER A 105 -11.12 -19.65 -7.11
N ARG A 106 -11.92 -18.89 -7.86
CA ARG A 106 -11.69 -17.43 -8.05
C ARG A 106 -11.51 -16.70 -6.71
N ALA A 107 -12.16 -17.17 -5.66
CA ALA A 107 -11.98 -16.67 -4.29
C ALA A 107 -10.59 -16.97 -3.71
N ALA A 108 -10.03 -18.15 -3.97
CA ALA A 108 -8.67 -18.51 -3.56
C ALA A 108 -7.60 -17.68 -4.31
N ALA A 109 -7.82 -17.37 -5.60
CA ALA A 109 -6.92 -16.49 -6.35
C ALA A 109 -6.89 -15.05 -5.80
N VAL A 110 -8.06 -14.50 -5.43
CA VAL A 110 -8.15 -13.18 -4.78
C VAL A 110 -7.48 -13.19 -3.41
N HIS A 111 -7.74 -14.22 -2.61
CA HIS A 111 -7.10 -14.40 -1.32
C HIS A 111 -5.57 -14.39 -1.45
N GLU A 112 -5.03 -15.14 -2.39
CA GLU A 112 -3.58 -15.23 -2.59
C GLU A 112 -2.96 -13.90 -3.04
N SER A 113 -3.59 -13.20 -3.99
CA SER A 113 -3.13 -11.87 -4.44
C SER A 113 -3.05 -10.87 -3.28
N ILE A 114 -4.07 -10.82 -2.42
CA ILE A 114 -4.11 -9.94 -1.24
C ILE A 114 -3.05 -10.34 -0.21
N ARG A 115 -2.81 -11.65 -0.05
CA ARG A 115 -1.80 -12.18 0.88
C ARG A 115 -0.39 -11.79 0.43
N GLU A 116 -0.07 -11.91 -0.85
CA GLU A 116 1.23 -11.51 -1.40
C GLU A 116 1.49 -10.00 -1.27
N GLU A 117 0.46 -9.18 -1.51
CA GLU A 117 0.53 -7.74 -1.31
C GLU A 117 0.80 -7.41 0.18
N GLY A 118 0.09 -8.04 1.10
CA GLY A 118 0.31 -7.88 2.53
C GLY A 118 1.73 -8.24 3.01
N GLU A 119 2.29 -9.34 2.52
CA GLU A 119 3.69 -9.74 2.81
C GLU A 119 4.68 -8.68 2.29
N THR A 120 4.43 -8.15 1.10
CA THR A 120 5.25 -7.08 0.50
C THR A 120 5.22 -5.84 1.38
N GLU A 121 4.04 -5.40 1.83
CA GLU A 121 3.87 -4.23 2.69
C GLU A 121 4.52 -4.40 4.07
N LEU A 122 4.35 -5.57 4.70
CA LEU A 122 4.99 -5.87 5.98
C LEU A 122 6.53 -5.81 5.90
N SER A 123 7.11 -6.16 4.75
CA SER A 123 8.55 -6.17 4.53
C SER A 123 9.17 -4.78 4.31
N ARG A 124 8.35 -3.75 4.03
CA ARG A 124 8.85 -2.39 3.72
C ARG A 124 9.60 -1.74 4.88
N THR A 125 10.47 -0.80 4.54
CA THR A 125 11.17 0.04 5.51
C THR A 125 10.20 1.03 6.15
N VAL A 126 10.41 1.34 7.44
CA VAL A 126 9.55 2.26 8.19
C VAL A 126 9.52 3.65 7.54
N SER A 127 10.64 4.14 7.01
CA SER A 127 10.70 5.44 6.35
C SER A 127 9.88 5.49 5.06
N ALA A 128 9.93 4.44 4.23
CA ALA A 128 9.14 4.39 3.00
C ALA A 128 7.64 4.32 3.31
N LEU A 129 7.26 3.50 4.30
CA LEU A 129 5.88 3.40 4.77
C LEU A 129 5.37 4.74 5.30
N LEU A 130 6.17 5.43 6.12
CA LEU A 130 5.78 6.70 6.72
C LEU A 130 5.54 7.79 5.67
N TRP A 131 6.43 7.96 4.69
CA TRP A 131 6.24 8.97 3.65
C TRP A 131 5.04 8.69 2.76
N SER A 132 4.81 7.42 2.39
CA SER A 132 3.61 7.02 1.65
C SER A 132 2.34 7.24 2.48
N ALA A 133 2.39 6.97 3.79
CA ALA A 133 1.27 7.17 4.69
C ALA A 133 0.94 8.67 4.91
N ILE A 134 1.96 9.53 5.02
CA ILE A 134 1.74 10.99 5.07
C ILE A 134 1.09 11.47 3.78
N ALA A 135 1.60 11.01 2.62
CA ALA A 135 1.01 11.34 1.32
C ALA A 135 -0.45 10.85 1.21
N ALA A 136 -0.75 9.63 1.69
CA ALA A 136 -2.13 9.15 1.79
C ALA A 136 -3.01 10.04 2.66
N GLY A 137 -2.52 10.48 3.83
CA GLY A 137 -3.28 11.40 4.70
C GLY A 137 -3.60 12.74 4.01
N LEU A 138 -2.61 13.33 3.33
CA LEU A 138 -2.81 14.54 2.53
C LEU A 138 -3.86 14.32 1.43
N SER A 139 -3.74 13.23 0.66
CA SER A 139 -4.68 12.88 -0.40
C SER A 139 -6.09 12.59 0.13
N MET A 140 -6.22 11.90 1.27
CA MET A 140 -7.53 11.64 1.89
C MET A 140 -8.26 12.93 2.25
N SER A 141 -7.54 14.03 2.48
CA SER A 141 -8.14 15.33 2.76
C SER A 141 -8.92 15.88 1.55
N PHE A 142 -8.67 15.36 0.33
CA PHE A 142 -9.48 15.68 -0.84
C PHE A 142 -10.95 15.25 -0.69
N SER A 143 -11.24 14.25 0.14
CA SER A 143 -12.63 13.85 0.45
C SER A 143 -13.39 14.97 1.15
N MET A 144 -12.81 15.56 2.22
CA MET A 144 -13.39 16.71 2.89
C MET A 144 -13.42 17.93 1.96
N LEU A 145 -12.32 18.20 1.26
CA LEU A 145 -12.21 19.36 0.39
C LEU A 145 -13.30 19.36 -0.70
N ALA A 146 -13.44 18.26 -1.44
CA ALA A 146 -14.42 18.16 -2.50
C ALA A 146 -15.85 18.17 -1.95
N LYS A 147 -16.13 17.44 -0.87
CA LYS A 147 -17.46 17.44 -0.23
C LYS A 147 -17.84 18.83 0.27
N GLY A 148 -16.94 19.53 0.97
CA GLY A 148 -17.20 20.86 1.51
C GLY A 148 -17.32 21.95 0.44
N LEU A 149 -16.53 21.86 -0.65
CA LEU A 149 -16.69 22.75 -1.81
C LEU A 149 -18.05 22.57 -2.49
N LEU A 150 -18.50 21.32 -2.67
CA LEU A 150 -19.83 21.03 -3.20
C LEU A 150 -20.91 21.55 -2.26
N ARG A 151 -20.82 21.23 -0.97
CA ARG A 151 -21.74 21.71 0.08
C ARG A 151 -21.89 23.23 0.07
N ALA A 152 -20.79 23.97 -0.06
CA ALA A 152 -20.80 25.43 -0.10
C ALA A 152 -21.58 26.02 -1.29
N HIS A 153 -21.74 25.28 -2.39
CA HIS A 153 -22.37 25.76 -3.62
C HIS A 153 -23.70 25.07 -3.95
N LEU A 154 -24.10 24.09 -3.16
CA LEU A 154 -25.34 23.35 -3.34
C LEU A 154 -26.42 23.86 -2.38
N PRO A 155 -27.70 23.76 -2.76
CA PRO A 155 -28.79 24.05 -1.84
C PRO A 155 -28.80 23.03 -0.69
N ASP A 156 -29.15 23.49 0.51
CA ASP A 156 -29.28 22.65 1.70
C ASP A 156 -30.59 21.84 1.65
N ASN A 157 -30.57 20.75 0.88
CA ASN A 157 -31.67 19.81 0.73
C ASN A 157 -31.13 18.39 0.43
N ASP A 158 -32.01 17.39 0.42
CA ASP A 158 -31.64 15.99 0.21
C ASP A 158 -30.85 15.75 -1.10
N VAL A 159 -31.18 16.48 -2.17
CA VAL A 159 -30.46 16.38 -3.44
C VAL A 159 -29.06 16.96 -3.31
N GLY A 160 -28.91 18.09 -2.62
CA GLY A 160 -27.63 18.68 -2.26
C GLY A 160 -26.75 17.69 -1.49
N PHE A 161 -27.30 17.05 -0.45
CA PHE A 161 -26.63 16.01 0.34
C PHE A 161 -26.13 14.83 -0.52
N LEU A 162 -26.96 14.32 -1.43
CA LEU A 162 -26.56 13.23 -2.32
C LEU A 162 -25.45 13.66 -3.28
N VAL A 163 -25.50 14.87 -3.82
CA VAL A 163 -24.47 15.36 -4.75
C VAL A 163 -23.17 15.68 -4.02
N GLU A 164 -23.19 16.36 -2.87
CA GLU A 164 -21.98 16.65 -2.11
C GLU A 164 -21.28 15.37 -1.64
N SER A 165 -22.04 14.30 -1.36
CA SER A 165 -21.53 12.99 -0.98
C SER A 165 -20.65 12.33 -2.05
N LEU A 166 -20.77 12.72 -3.32
CA LEU A 166 -19.82 12.31 -4.37
C LEU A 166 -18.42 12.85 -4.10
N GLY A 167 -18.30 14.05 -3.51
CA GLY A 167 -17.02 14.66 -3.15
C GLY A 167 -16.23 13.82 -2.15
N TYR A 168 -16.92 13.11 -1.25
CA TYR A 168 -16.27 12.20 -0.28
C TYR A 168 -15.45 11.09 -0.96
N THR A 169 -15.84 10.66 -2.17
CA THR A 169 -15.15 9.58 -2.90
C THR A 169 -13.79 9.99 -3.45
N VAL A 170 -13.53 11.28 -3.62
CA VAL A 170 -12.36 11.82 -4.33
C VAL A 170 -11.05 11.42 -3.65
N GLY A 171 -10.96 11.55 -2.31
CA GLY A 171 -9.75 11.16 -1.58
C GLY A 171 -9.43 9.68 -1.73
N PHE A 172 -10.44 8.80 -1.65
CA PHE A 172 -10.26 7.36 -1.86
C PHE A 172 -9.80 7.04 -3.28
N LEU A 173 -10.37 7.68 -4.31
CA LEU A 173 -9.92 7.51 -5.69
C LEU A 173 -8.44 7.88 -5.83
N VAL A 174 -8.02 9.04 -5.30
CA VAL A 174 -6.62 9.47 -5.38
C VAL A 174 -5.70 8.48 -4.67
N VAL A 175 -6.01 8.11 -3.43
CA VAL A 175 -5.16 7.25 -2.60
C VAL A 175 -4.99 5.86 -3.20
N ILE A 176 -6.11 5.23 -3.59
CA ILE A 176 -6.10 3.85 -4.08
C ILE A 176 -5.46 3.78 -5.47
N MET A 177 -5.80 4.72 -6.36
CA MET A 177 -5.21 4.74 -7.71
C MET A 177 -3.72 5.07 -7.68
N ALA A 178 -3.28 5.91 -6.74
CA ALA A 178 -1.86 6.21 -6.51
C ALA A 178 -1.12 5.15 -5.68
N ARG A 179 -1.81 4.09 -5.23
CA ARG A 179 -1.27 3.02 -4.37
C ARG A 179 -0.58 3.56 -3.10
N GLN A 180 -1.16 4.59 -2.49
CA GLN A 180 -0.65 5.18 -1.28
C GLN A 180 -1.07 4.36 -0.05
N GLN A 181 -0.26 4.39 1.01
CA GLN A 181 -0.51 3.56 2.19
C GLN A 181 -1.61 4.13 3.08
N LEU A 182 -2.81 3.57 2.96
CA LEU A 182 -3.95 3.90 3.81
C LEU A 182 -4.12 2.86 4.92
N PHE A 183 -4.34 3.32 6.15
CA PHE A 183 -4.49 2.46 7.32
C PHE A 183 -5.67 1.47 7.17
N THR A 184 -6.84 1.96 6.76
CA THR A 184 -8.08 1.17 6.69
C THR A 184 -8.10 0.15 5.56
N GLU A 185 -7.23 0.30 4.55
CA GLU A 185 -6.99 -0.74 3.55
C GLU A 185 -6.09 -1.85 4.13
N ASN A 186 -5.08 -1.45 4.91
CA ASN A 186 -4.15 -2.36 5.58
C ASN A 186 -4.75 -3.18 6.72
N THR A 187 -6.02 -2.97 7.10
CA THR A 187 -6.72 -3.88 8.03
C THR A 187 -7.06 -5.22 7.38
N VAL A 188 -7.00 -5.28 6.06
CA VAL A 188 -7.34 -6.46 5.23
C VAL A 188 -6.07 -7.11 4.71
N THR A 189 -5.31 -6.36 3.91
CA THR A 189 -4.12 -6.85 3.22
C THR A 189 -3.05 -7.34 4.19
N ALA A 190 -2.80 -6.61 5.29
CA ALA A 190 -1.74 -6.97 6.23
C ALA A 190 -2.15 -8.01 7.28
N VAL A 191 -3.45 -8.18 7.54
CA VAL A 191 -3.95 -9.16 8.51
C VAL A 191 -3.91 -10.57 7.92
N LEU A 192 -4.18 -10.69 6.62
CA LEU A 192 -4.25 -11.98 5.93
C LEU A 192 -2.96 -12.82 6.09
N PRO A 193 -1.75 -12.31 5.85
CA PRO A 193 -0.51 -13.06 6.02
C PRO A 193 -0.21 -13.49 7.46
N VAL A 194 -0.73 -12.74 8.44
CA VAL A 194 -0.58 -13.03 9.88
C VAL A 194 -1.51 -14.17 10.27
N MET A 195 -2.74 -14.16 9.76
CA MET A 195 -3.71 -15.23 10.00
C MET A 195 -3.34 -16.54 9.32
N SER A 196 -2.80 -16.49 8.09
CA SER A 196 -2.37 -17.71 7.39
C SER A 196 -1.20 -18.44 8.10
N GLN A 197 -0.35 -17.71 8.83
CA GLN A 197 0.76 -18.28 9.59
C GLN A 197 0.94 -17.55 10.92
N PRO A 198 0.10 -17.85 11.93
CA PRO A 198 0.09 -17.10 13.18
C PRO A 198 1.41 -17.31 13.93
N ARG A 199 2.21 -16.25 13.99
CA ARG A 199 3.47 -16.19 14.75
C ARG A 199 3.58 -14.84 15.44
N LEU A 200 4.11 -14.83 16.66
CA LEU A 200 4.29 -13.60 17.44
C LEU A 200 5.10 -12.54 16.68
N GLY A 201 6.12 -12.96 15.92
CA GLY A 201 6.90 -12.05 15.08
C GLY A 201 6.08 -11.33 14.01
N LYS A 202 5.16 -12.05 13.33
CA LYS A 202 4.26 -11.46 12.32
C LYS A 202 3.24 -10.51 12.95
N PHE A 203 2.73 -10.84 14.13
CA PHE A 203 1.83 -9.96 14.88
C PHE A 203 2.51 -8.63 15.27
N VAL A 204 3.76 -8.66 15.71
CA VAL A 204 4.55 -7.44 15.98
C VAL A 204 4.76 -6.62 14.71
N CYS A 205 5.03 -7.27 13.56
CA CYS A 205 5.16 -6.59 12.28
C CYS A 205 3.86 -5.92 11.83
N LEU A 206 2.71 -6.56 12.07
CA LEU A 206 1.39 -6.00 11.82
C LEU A 206 1.13 -4.75 12.67
N LEU A 207 1.31 -4.84 13.99
CA LEU A 207 1.13 -3.70 14.88
C LEU A 207 2.07 -2.54 14.52
N ARG A 208 3.30 -2.85 14.10
CA ARG A 208 4.23 -1.84 13.59
C ARG A 208 3.71 -1.17 12.33
N LEU A 209 3.27 -1.94 11.33
CA LEU A 209 2.72 -1.40 10.09
C LEU A 209 1.51 -0.50 10.40
N TRP A 210 0.56 -1.00 11.16
CA TRP A 210 -0.63 -0.27 11.59
C TRP A 210 -0.28 1.03 12.31
N GLY A 211 0.64 0.98 13.28
CA GLY A 211 1.07 2.17 14.01
C GLY A 211 1.72 3.22 13.11
N VAL A 212 2.66 2.81 12.24
CA VAL A 212 3.37 3.73 11.33
C VAL A 212 2.41 4.35 10.31
N VAL A 213 1.55 3.55 9.69
CA VAL A 213 0.62 4.02 8.67
C VAL A 213 -0.47 4.90 9.27
N LEU A 214 -1.05 4.51 10.42
CA LEU A 214 -2.04 5.33 11.11
C LEU A 214 -1.46 6.70 11.50
N VAL A 215 -0.29 6.73 12.14
CA VAL A 215 0.36 7.99 12.52
C VAL A 215 0.68 8.84 11.28
N GLY A 216 1.21 8.23 10.22
CA GLY A 216 1.48 8.95 8.97
C GLY A 216 0.22 9.55 8.36
N ASN A 217 -0.86 8.78 8.25
CA ASN A 217 -2.14 9.27 7.75
C ASN A 217 -2.68 10.42 8.61
N LEU A 218 -2.66 10.27 9.95
CA LEU A 218 -3.12 11.30 10.89
C LEU A 218 -2.29 12.59 10.80
N VAL A 219 -0.97 12.48 10.61
CA VAL A 219 -0.10 13.65 10.36
C VAL A 219 -0.47 14.33 9.04
N GLY A 220 -0.70 13.57 7.97
CA GLY A 220 -1.09 14.11 6.68
C GLY A 220 -2.41 14.89 6.75
N VAL A 221 -3.45 14.32 7.36
CA VAL A 221 -4.75 15.01 7.52
C VAL A 221 -4.65 16.21 8.45
N ALA A 222 -3.83 16.15 9.51
CA ALA A 222 -3.59 17.29 10.40
C ALA A 222 -2.95 18.47 9.65
N VAL A 223 -1.93 18.19 8.82
CA VAL A 223 -1.26 19.21 8.00
C VAL A 223 -2.24 19.82 7.01
N SER A 224 -3.05 19.00 6.33
CA SER A 224 -4.08 19.51 5.41
C SER A 224 -5.13 20.37 6.11
N ALA A 225 -5.70 19.89 7.21
CA ALA A 225 -6.73 20.61 7.96
C ALA A 225 -6.21 21.97 8.46
N TRP A 226 -4.98 21.98 9.00
CA TRP A 226 -4.33 23.23 9.39
C TRP A 226 -4.05 24.15 8.20
N ALA A 227 -3.56 23.61 7.07
CA ALA A 227 -3.27 24.42 5.88
C ALA A 227 -4.54 25.03 5.26
N ILE A 228 -5.63 24.27 5.19
CA ILE A 228 -6.95 24.74 4.72
C ILE A 228 -7.44 25.91 5.59
N LEU A 229 -7.22 25.85 6.90
CA LEU A 229 -7.63 26.90 7.84
C LEU A 229 -6.70 28.12 7.82
N ALA A 230 -5.39 27.91 7.79
CA ALA A 230 -4.39 28.96 8.00
C ALA A 230 -4.10 29.77 6.73
N LEU A 231 -4.32 29.19 5.55
CA LEU A 231 -4.05 29.85 4.26
C LEU A 231 -5.32 30.49 3.71
N PRO A 232 -5.26 31.69 3.11
CA PRO A 232 -6.41 32.39 2.55
C PRO A 232 -6.80 31.82 1.18
N ILE A 233 -7.17 30.54 1.14
CA ILE A 233 -7.47 29.79 -0.09
C ILE A 233 -8.97 29.80 -0.39
N PHE A 234 -9.82 29.88 0.64
CA PHE A 234 -11.26 29.68 0.53
C PHE A 234 -12.06 30.89 1.03
N SER A 235 -13.30 30.99 0.56
CA SER A 235 -14.24 32.02 1.02
C SER A 235 -14.78 31.67 2.42
N MET A 236 -15.33 32.66 3.12
CA MET A 236 -15.99 32.43 4.41
C MET A 236 -17.10 31.37 4.32
N GLN A 237 -17.90 31.40 3.25
CA GLN A 237 -18.95 30.41 2.99
C GLN A 237 -18.40 28.98 2.89
N THR A 238 -17.24 28.79 2.26
CA THR A 238 -16.60 27.48 2.19
C THR A 238 -16.04 27.05 3.55
N HIS A 239 -15.49 27.98 4.34
CA HIS A 239 -15.07 27.69 5.70
C HIS A 239 -16.24 27.26 6.60
N GLU A 240 -17.40 27.90 6.48
CA GLU A 240 -18.64 27.49 7.18
C GLU A 240 -19.07 26.08 6.77
N ALA A 241 -19.00 25.75 5.48
CA ALA A 241 -19.28 24.39 5.02
C ALA A 241 -18.32 23.36 5.64
N PHE A 242 -17.02 23.68 5.76
CA PHE A 242 -16.05 22.81 6.41
C PHE A 242 -16.29 22.64 7.92
N LEU A 243 -16.70 23.70 8.63
CA LEU A 243 -17.12 23.61 10.02
C LEU A 243 -18.34 22.69 10.17
N ALA A 244 -19.37 22.93 9.37
CA ALA A 244 -20.60 22.14 9.40
C ALA A 244 -20.35 20.63 9.17
N LEU A 245 -19.42 20.26 8.28
CA LEU A 245 -19.05 18.85 8.08
C LEU A 245 -18.47 18.21 9.35
N GLY A 246 -17.58 18.91 10.05
CA GLY A 246 -17.01 18.42 11.31
C GLY A 246 -18.02 18.37 12.44
N GLU A 247 -18.90 19.38 12.55
CA GLU A 247 -19.92 19.46 13.60
C GLU A 247 -20.91 18.30 13.47
N HIS A 248 -21.35 18.03 12.24
CA HIS A 248 -22.24 16.93 11.90
C HIS A 248 -21.68 15.56 12.30
N ILE A 249 -20.35 15.39 12.24
CA ILE A 249 -19.71 14.16 12.73
C ILE A 249 -19.89 14.04 14.24
N LEU A 250 -19.60 15.11 14.99
CA LEU A 250 -19.64 15.12 16.46
C LEU A 250 -21.05 15.00 17.06
N GLU A 251 -22.12 15.21 16.26
CA GLU A 251 -23.49 14.90 16.65
C GLU A 251 -23.69 13.43 17.03
N ASN A 252 -22.89 12.53 16.45
CA ASN A 252 -22.93 11.11 16.77
C ASN A 252 -22.33 10.86 18.16
N THR A 253 -23.05 10.12 19.00
CA THR A 253 -22.51 9.60 20.26
C THR A 253 -21.33 8.65 20.02
N PRO A 254 -20.42 8.44 21.00
CA PRO A 254 -19.30 7.50 20.85
C PRO A 254 -19.72 6.08 20.46
N MET A 255 -20.90 5.63 20.92
CA MET A 255 -21.42 4.31 20.54
C MET A 255 -21.90 4.28 19.08
N GLN A 256 -22.55 5.35 18.60
CA GLN A 256 -22.91 5.50 17.19
C GLN A 256 -21.64 5.58 16.32
N MET A 257 -20.62 6.32 16.76
CA MET A 257 -19.31 6.38 16.08
C MET A 257 -18.68 5.00 15.92
N PHE A 258 -18.72 4.19 16.98
CA PHE A 258 -18.23 2.81 16.96
C PHE A 258 -19.05 1.93 16.00
N ALA A 259 -20.38 1.93 16.12
CA ALA A 259 -21.26 1.10 15.29
C ALA A 259 -21.18 1.46 13.80
N LYS A 260 -21.25 2.76 13.48
CA LYS A 260 -21.03 3.28 12.12
C LYS A 260 -19.62 2.91 11.62
N GLY A 261 -18.63 2.96 12.50
CA GLY A 261 -17.25 2.60 12.20
C GLY A 261 -17.08 1.12 11.80
N ILE A 262 -17.83 0.21 12.43
CA ILE A 262 -17.85 -1.22 12.03
C ILE A 262 -18.34 -1.36 10.59
N VAL A 263 -19.45 -0.71 10.25
CA VAL A 263 -20.02 -0.80 8.90
C VAL A 263 -19.07 -0.18 7.87
N ALA A 264 -18.51 1.00 8.14
CA ALA A 264 -17.49 1.61 7.28
C ALA A 264 -16.28 0.69 7.09
N GLY A 265 -15.72 0.14 8.18
CA GLY A 265 -14.57 -0.76 8.11
C GLY A 265 -14.87 -1.99 7.25
N TRP A 266 -16.06 -2.56 7.41
CA TRP A 266 -16.50 -3.70 6.62
C TRP A 266 -16.64 -3.37 5.12
N MET A 267 -17.21 -2.21 4.80
CA MET A 267 -17.37 -1.77 3.41
C MET A 267 -16.02 -1.51 2.73
N ILE A 268 -15.09 -0.83 3.41
CA ILE A 268 -13.74 -0.58 2.88
C ILE A 268 -12.99 -1.91 2.70
N ALA A 269 -13.10 -2.84 3.63
CA ALA A 269 -12.54 -4.18 3.48
C ALA A 269 -13.10 -4.93 2.26
N THR A 270 -14.41 -4.86 2.06
CA THR A 270 -15.08 -5.44 0.89
C THR A 270 -14.56 -4.84 -0.41
N MET A 271 -14.43 -3.50 -0.45
CA MET A 271 -13.89 -2.81 -1.62
C MET A 271 -12.49 -3.30 -1.95
N VAL A 272 -11.58 -3.32 -0.98
CA VAL A 272 -10.19 -3.79 -1.15
C VAL A 272 -10.17 -5.25 -1.65
N TRP A 273 -11.07 -6.09 -1.16
CA TRP A 273 -11.23 -7.46 -1.64
C TRP A 273 -11.67 -7.56 -3.10
N LEU A 274 -12.53 -6.64 -3.55
CA LEU A 274 -13.05 -6.62 -4.93
C LEU A 274 -12.02 -6.08 -5.93
N LEU A 275 -11.12 -5.18 -5.51
CA LEU A 275 -10.21 -4.45 -6.40
C LEU A 275 -9.32 -5.35 -7.28
N PRO A 276 -8.69 -6.44 -6.79
CA PRO A 276 -7.86 -7.30 -7.63
C PRO A 276 -8.63 -7.90 -8.82
N SER A 277 -9.91 -8.24 -8.64
CA SER A 277 -10.75 -8.82 -9.68
C SER A 277 -11.53 -7.80 -10.52
N ALA A 278 -11.52 -6.51 -10.14
CA ALA A 278 -12.36 -5.50 -10.77
C ALA A 278 -11.89 -5.07 -12.18
N GLY A 279 -10.64 -5.35 -12.57
CA GLY A 279 -10.12 -5.00 -13.90
C GLY A 279 -10.30 -3.52 -14.23
N SER A 280 -11.01 -3.21 -15.32
CA SER A 280 -11.35 -1.84 -15.73
C SER A 280 -12.44 -1.17 -14.86
N ALA A 281 -13.18 -1.92 -14.05
CA ALA A 281 -14.24 -1.41 -13.19
C ALA A 281 -13.74 -0.89 -11.83
N LYS A 282 -12.42 -0.89 -11.55
CA LYS A 282 -11.85 -0.44 -10.27
C LYS A 282 -12.37 0.92 -9.81
N ILE A 283 -12.38 1.91 -10.72
CA ILE A 283 -12.86 3.26 -10.41
C ILE A 283 -14.32 3.23 -9.95
N TRP A 284 -15.17 2.46 -10.62
CA TRP A 284 -16.59 2.33 -10.26
C TRP A 284 -16.79 1.64 -8.92
N VAL A 285 -16.00 0.59 -8.63
CA VAL A 285 -16.04 -0.09 -7.33
C VAL A 285 -15.68 0.88 -6.21
N ILE A 286 -14.61 1.65 -6.37
CA ILE A 286 -14.19 2.67 -5.38
C ILE A 286 -15.31 3.69 -5.19
N LEU A 287 -15.80 4.27 -6.29
CA LEU A 287 -16.83 5.30 -6.27
C LEU A 287 -18.09 4.79 -5.57
N ILE A 288 -18.65 3.64 -5.99
CA ILE A 288 -19.92 3.12 -5.45
C ILE A 288 -19.78 2.82 -3.96
N VAL A 289 -18.74 2.09 -3.55
CA VAL A 289 -18.60 1.68 -2.15
C VAL A 289 -18.35 2.89 -1.25
N THR A 290 -17.47 3.81 -1.65
CA THR A 290 -17.17 5.00 -0.83
C THR A 290 -18.30 6.03 -0.86
N TYR A 291 -19.10 6.07 -1.94
CA TYR A 291 -20.32 6.85 -1.99
C TYR A 291 -21.38 6.32 -1.02
N LEU A 292 -21.56 4.99 -0.95
CA LEU A 292 -22.44 4.37 0.04
C LEU A 292 -21.98 4.66 1.48
N VAL A 293 -20.65 4.73 1.72
CA VAL A 293 -20.10 5.17 3.01
C VAL A 293 -20.50 6.61 3.32
N ALA A 294 -20.44 7.50 2.32
CA ALA A 294 -20.78 8.91 2.48
C ALA A 294 -22.28 9.13 2.77
N ILE A 295 -23.16 8.56 1.95
CA ILE A 295 -24.62 8.75 2.12
C ILE A 295 -25.19 7.98 3.33
N GLY A 296 -24.53 6.89 3.73
CA GLY A 296 -24.84 6.17 4.97
C GLY A 296 -24.24 6.85 6.21
N GLU A 297 -23.48 7.93 6.01
CA GLU A 297 -22.83 8.72 7.05
C GLU A 297 -22.00 7.87 8.01
N PHE A 298 -21.34 6.85 7.46
CA PHE A 298 -20.52 5.96 8.25
C PHE A 298 -19.17 6.59 8.57
N THR A 299 -18.74 6.41 9.80
CA THR A 299 -17.57 7.10 10.35
C THR A 299 -16.29 6.41 9.90
N HIS A 300 -15.35 7.18 9.37
CA HIS A 300 -14.07 6.69 8.90
C HIS A 300 -12.94 7.48 9.56
N ILE A 301 -12.03 6.77 10.23
CA ILE A 301 -11.01 7.38 11.09
C ILE A 301 -10.16 8.40 10.34
N ILE A 302 -9.70 8.13 9.11
CA ILE A 302 -8.83 9.06 8.38
C ILE A 302 -9.58 10.27 7.81
N VAL A 303 -10.66 10.07 7.03
CA VAL A 303 -11.46 11.20 6.49
C VAL A 303 -12.01 12.07 7.60
N GLY A 304 -12.71 11.46 8.57
CA GLY A 304 -13.28 12.18 9.69
C GLY A 304 -12.23 12.88 10.57
N SER A 305 -10.99 12.39 10.60
CA SER A 305 -9.91 13.12 11.27
C SER A 305 -9.61 14.45 10.61
N THR A 306 -9.72 14.56 9.27
CA THR A 306 -9.54 15.85 8.59
C THR A 306 -10.62 16.84 9.04
N GLU A 307 -11.88 16.39 9.07
CA GLU A 307 -13.06 17.19 9.42
C GLU A 307 -13.05 17.60 10.91
N VAL A 308 -12.80 16.67 11.82
CA VAL A 308 -12.79 16.95 13.26
C VAL A 308 -11.52 17.69 13.68
N MET A 309 -10.34 17.41 13.10
CA MET A 309 -9.14 18.22 13.37
C MET A 309 -9.30 19.65 12.85
N TYR A 310 -10.02 19.86 11.75
CA TYR A 310 -10.35 21.21 11.30
C TYR A 310 -11.14 21.98 12.36
N LEU A 311 -12.13 21.35 13.03
CA LEU A 311 -12.81 21.95 14.19
C LEU A 311 -11.89 22.22 15.36
N VAL A 312 -10.98 21.29 15.65
CA VAL A 312 -10.02 21.47 16.75
C VAL A 312 -9.10 22.66 16.49
N PHE A 313 -8.58 22.79 15.27
CA PHE A 313 -7.71 23.90 14.90
C PHE A 313 -8.44 25.23 14.78
N SER A 314 -9.73 25.22 14.39
CA SER A 314 -10.57 26.42 14.36
C SER A 314 -11.11 26.82 15.74
N GLY A 315 -10.88 26.01 16.78
CA GLY A 315 -11.30 26.27 18.15
C GLY A 315 -12.75 25.90 18.47
N HIS A 316 -13.44 25.17 17.57
CA HIS A 316 -14.82 24.74 17.76
C HIS A 316 -14.94 23.41 18.52
N ALA A 317 -13.87 22.61 18.56
CA ALA A 317 -13.82 21.35 19.31
C ALA A 317 -12.51 21.22 20.11
N GLY A 318 -12.52 20.38 21.14
CA GLY A 318 -11.31 20.09 21.94
C GLY A 318 -10.56 18.85 21.46
N TRP A 319 -9.25 18.77 21.76
CA TRP A 319 -8.47 17.53 21.53
C TRP A 319 -9.05 16.31 22.26
N SER A 320 -9.67 16.52 23.44
CA SER A 320 -10.35 15.44 24.18
C SER A 320 -11.54 14.87 23.40
N GLU A 321 -12.31 15.74 22.74
CA GLU A 321 -13.45 15.35 21.93
C GLU A 321 -12.98 14.61 20.67
N TYR A 322 -11.95 15.13 20.00
CA TYR A 322 -11.29 14.42 18.91
C TYR A 322 -10.81 13.02 19.32
N LEU A 323 -10.14 12.86 20.47
CA LEU A 323 -9.55 11.58 20.86
C LEU A 323 -10.59 10.58 21.36
N PHE A 324 -11.49 10.99 22.27
CA PHE A 324 -12.36 10.06 23.00
C PHE A 324 -13.78 9.98 22.45
N HIS A 325 -14.29 11.05 21.84
CA HIS A 325 -15.64 11.05 21.27
C HIS A 325 -15.64 10.54 19.83
N PHE A 326 -14.67 10.97 19.02
CA PHE A 326 -14.53 10.58 17.62
C PHE A 326 -13.48 9.47 17.42
N GLY A 327 -12.21 9.78 17.69
CA GLY A 327 -11.07 9.02 17.17
C GLY A 327 -11.00 7.58 17.68
N PHE A 328 -11.04 7.38 19.00
CA PHE A 328 -10.98 6.04 19.59
C PHE A 328 -12.15 5.13 19.18
N PRO A 329 -13.44 5.53 19.34
CA PRO A 329 -14.55 4.67 18.94
C PRO A 329 -14.58 4.40 17.43
N THR A 330 -14.33 5.41 16.59
CA THR A 330 -14.30 5.21 15.13
C THR A 330 -13.16 4.29 14.70
N LEU A 331 -11.95 4.47 15.25
CA LEU A 331 -10.80 3.60 14.96
C LEU A 331 -11.11 2.15 15.33
N LEU A 332 -11.63 1.92 16.54
CA LEU A 332 -11.97 0.58 16.99
C LEU A 332 -13.04 -0.05 16.09
N GLY A 333 -14.07 0.72 15.72
CA GLY A 333 -15.10 0.29 14.79
C GLY A 333 -14.52 -0.11 13.45
N ASN A 334 -13.70 0.76 12.83
CA ASN A 334 -13.09 0.49 11.54
C ASN A 334 -12.19 -0.76 11.55
N VAL A 335 -11.40 -0.98 12.62
CA VAL A 335 -10.57 -2.18 12.77
C VAL A 335 -11.43 -3.43 12.92
N VAL A 336 -12.46 -3.39 13.77
CA VAL A 336 -13.39 -4.51 13.97
C VAL A 336 -14.09 -4.87 12.66
N GLY A 337 -14.68 -3.89 11.98
CA GLY A 337 -15.35 -4.09 10.69
C GLY A 337 -14.41 -4.60 9.59
N GLY A 338 -13.23 -4.00 9.49
CA GLY A 338 -12.25 -4.36 8.46
C GLY A 338 -11.67 -5.77 8.61
N THR A 339 -11.61 -6.26 9.85
CA THR A 339 -11.15 -7.63 10.15
C THR A 339 -12.29 -8.66 10.16
N PHE A 340 -13.55 -8.24 10.26
CA PHE A 340 -14.72 -9.11 10.37
C PHE A 340 -14.96 -9.99 9.13
N ILE A 341 -14.76 -9.46 7.91
CA ILE A 341 -14.86 -10.25 6.67
C ILE A 341 -13.96 -11.48 6.71
N PHE A 342 -12.78 -11.36 7.32
CA PHE A 342 -11.82 -12.46 7.39
C PHE A 342 -12.23 -13.53 8.38
N ALA A 343 -12.83 -13.17 9.51
CA ALA A 343 -13.38 -14.16 10.43
C ALA A 343 -14.43 -15.03 9.71
N LEU A 344 -15.27 -14.42 8.86
CA LEU A 344 -16.29 -15.12 8.10
C LEU A 344 -15.70 -15.96 6.95
N ILE A 345 -14.82 -15.39 6.13
CA ILE A 345 -14.25 -16.09 4.97
C ILE A 345 -13.30 -17.21 5.41
N SER A 346 -12.44 -16.96 6.40
CA SER A 346 -11.54 -17.98 6.93
C SER A 346 -12.31 -19.16 7.53
N HIS A 347 -13.42 -18.89 8.24
CA HIS A 347 -14.28 -19.96 8.78
C HIS A 347 -15.02 -20.72 7.67
N ALA A 348 -15.46 -20.04 6.60
CA ALA A 348 -16.12 -20.68 5.47
C ALA A 348 -15.17 -21.59 4.66
N GLN A 349 -13.92 -21.15 4.42
CA GLN A 349 -12.90 -21.93 3.70
C GLN A 349 -12.45 -23.18 4.47
N ILE A 350 -12.27 -23.07 5.81
CA ILE A 350 -11.90 -24.22 6.65
C ILE A 350 -13.01 -25.29 6.65
N ARG A 351 -14.29 -24.88 6.59
CA ARG A 351 -15.41 -25.83 6.52
C ARG A 351 -15.51 -26.52 5.15
N SER A 352 -15.25 -25.81 4.06
CA SER A 352 -15.26 -26.44 2.72
C SER A 352 -14.12 -27.44 2.51
N ASP A 353 -12.98 -27.25 3.19
CA ASP A 353 -11.85 -28.20 3.15
C ASP A 353 -11.99 -29.35 4.15
N SER A 354 -12.80 -29.19 5.21
CA SER A 354 -13.06 -30.26 6.20
C SER A 354 -14.16 -31.25 5.76
N ASP A 355 -14.95 -30.88 4.75
CA ASP A 355 -16.01 -31.71 4.17
C ASP A 355 -15.53 -32.49 2.91
N ARG A 356 -14.22 -32.53 2.65
CA ARG A 356 -13.54 -33.40 1.66
C ARG A 356 -12.65 -34.40 2.39
#